data_AF-A0A8H7WN02-F1
#
_entry.id   AF-A0A8H7WN02-F1
#
_cell.length_a   1.000
_cell.length_b   1.000
_cell.length_c   1.000
_cell.angle_alpha   90.00
_cell.angle_beta   90.00
_cell.angle_gamma   90.00
#
_symmetry.space_group_name_H-M   'P 1'
#
loop_
_entity.id
_entity.type
_entity.pdbx_description
1 polymer ?
#
loop_
_entity_poly.entity_id
_entity_poly.type
_entity_poly.pdbx_seq_one_letter_code
_entity_poly.pdbx_strand_id
1 'polypeptide(L)'
;MEKLNTNTTPAIGVNGAVGGVCRALNISDEKQCTAVATSINGLTLPRLQNPQRPSRPPHIHSTTLPLQLQKGLSTYTFKDISSLSLLTEVHSHLFLKLQLLDRVIRARKLHNSRFYAWDMDYGHAKYLDYLQGMRSSTVAALERLERRSAEVVYKDEKWWG
;
A
#
# COMPACT_ATOMS: atom_id res chain seq x y z
N MET A 1 -22.77 -69.26 21.29
CA MET A 1 -23.25 -68.00 20.70
C MET A 1 -22.01 -67.23 20.27
N GLU A 2 -21.50 -67.56 19.07
CA GLU A 2 -21.59 -66.73 17.84
C GLU A 2 -20.54 -65.60 17.87
N LYS A 3 -19.39 -65.71 17.18
CA LYS A 3 -19.12 -65.46 15.74
C LYS A 3 -19.49 -64.01 15.36
N LEU A 4 -18.71 -63.19 14.65
CA LEU A 4 -17.55 -63.35 13.76
C LEU A 4 -17.06 -61.96 13.31
N ASN A 5 -15.78 -61.85 12.92
CA ASN A 5 -15.24 -61.05 11.79
C ASN A 5 -15.28 -59.50 11.83
N THR A 6 -14.34 -58.75 11.24
CA THR A 6 -13.20 -59.03 10.34
C THR A 6 -12.28 -57.80 10.29
N ASN A 7 -10.97 -58.07 10.18
CA ASN A 7 -9.97 -57.46 9.30
C ASN A 7 -10.03 -55.95 9.02
N THR A 8 -8.89 -55.28 9.15
CA THR A 8 -7.95 -55.10 8.01
C THR A 8 -6.95 -54.00 8.38
N THR A 9 -5.70 -54.38 8.64
CA THR A 9 -4.57 -53.46 8.43
C THR A 9 -4.19 -53.54 6.95
N PRO A 10 -3.86 -52.42 6.31
CA PRO A 10 -2.67 -52.45 5.48
C PRO A 10 -1.69 -51.34 5.87
N ALA A 11 -0.47 -51.67 5.55
CA ALA A 11 0.78 -51.07 5.92
C ALA A 11 1.18 -49.90 4.99
N ILE A 12 2.09 -49.07 5.52
CA ILE A 12 3.20 -48.36 4.84
C ILE A 12 2.86 -47.30 3.78
N GLY A 13 3.31 -46.07 4.02
CA GLY A 13 3.46 -45.07 2.97
C GLY A 13 3.85 -43.67 3.48
N VAL A 14 5.16 -43.43 3.60
CA VAL A 14 5.91 -42.18 3.30
C VAL A 14 5.29 -40.79 3.62
N ASN A 15 6.03 -40.01 4.44
CA ASN A 15 6.14 -38.54 4.44
C ASN A 15 4.85 -37.67 4.43
N GLY A 16 4.58 -36.96 5.53
CA GLY A 16 3.67 -35.80 5.47
C GLY A 16 3.29 -35.23 6.83
N ALA A 17 3.61 -33.96 7.07
CA ALA A 17 3.36 -33.23 8.29
C ALA A 17 1.91 -33.34 8.79
N VAL A 18 1.74 -33.73 10.06
CA VAL A 18 0.46 -33.67 10.78
C VAL A 18 0.07 -32.19 10.92
N GLY A 19 -0.76 -31.70 10.01
CA GLY A 19 -1.32 -30.34 10.09
C GLY A 19 -2.26 -30.25 11.29
N GLY A 20 -1.91 -29.44 12.29
CA GLY A 20 -2.78 -29.18 13.44
C GLY A 20 -4.10 -28.52 13.03
N VAL A 21 -5.12 -28.54 13.90
CA VAL A 21 -6.38 -27.81 13.64
C VAL A 21 -6.15 -26.30 13.80
N CYS A 22 -6.72 -25.49 12.90
CA CYS A 22 -6.67 -24.04 12.98
C CYS A 22 -7.23 -23.56 14.33
N ARG A 23 -6.58 -22.61 15.00
CA ARG A 23 -7.07 -22.05 16.27
C ARG A 23 -7.67 -20.66 16.13
N ALA A 24 -7.81 -20.16 14.90
CA ALA A 24 -8.33 -18.83 14.65
C ALA A 24 -9.83 -18.72 15.00
N LEU A 25 -10.23 -17.55 15.50
CA LEU A 25 -11.62 -17.21 15.79
C LEU A 25 -12.20 -16.39 14.64
N ASN A 26 -13.44 -16.67 14.25
CA ASN A 26 -14.16 -15.85 13.29
C ASN A 26 -14.55 -14.53 13.95
N ILE A 27 -14.21 -13.39 13.33
CA ILE A 27 -14.47 -12.05 13.90
C ILE A 27 -15.96 -11.72 13.91
N SER A 28 -16.75 -12.30 13.01
CA SER A 28 -18.20 -12.02 12.94
C SER A 28 -19.01 -12.81 13.95
N ASP A 29 -18.60 -14.04 14.26
CA ASP A 29 -19.41 -14.99 15.04
C ASP A 29 -18.69 -15.51 16.30
N GLU A 30 -17.45 -15.09 16.55
CA GLU A 30 -16.53 -15.57 17.62
C GLU A 30 -16.30 -17.08 17.67
N LYS A 31 -16.80 -17.84 16.69
CA LYS A 31 -16.65 -19.29 16.61
C LYS A 31 -15.24 -19.68 16.18
N GLN A 32 -14.75 -20.77 16.75
CA GLN A 32 -13.41 -21.29 16.45
C GLN A 32 -13.40 -22.06 15.12
N CYS A 33 -12.40 -21.76 14.29
CA CYS A 33 -12.18 -22.44 13.02
C CYS A 33 -11.78 -23.90 13.27
N THR A 34 -12.43 -24.86 12.63
CA THR A 34 -12.14 -26.30 12.77
C THR A 34 -11.40 -26.89 11.56
N ALA A 35 -10.99 -26.04 10.61
CA ALA A 35 -10.30 -26.49 9.40
C ALA A 35 -8.87 -26.98 9.71
N VAL A 36 -8.40 -27.96 8.93
CA VAL A 36 -7.03 -28.49 9.00
C VAL A 36 -6.04 -27.38 8.61
N ALA A 37 -5.06 -27.09 9.46
CA ALA A 37 -4.02 -26.10 9.18
C ALA A 37 -3.00 -26.69 8.22
N THR A 38 -3.16 -26.41 6.93
CA THR A 38 -2.14 -26.71 5.92
C THR A 38 -1.12 -25.57 5.87
N SER A 39 0.08 -25.83 6.41
CA SER A 39 1.23 -24.91 6.36
C SER A 39 1.84 -24.73 4.95
N ILE A 40 1.31 -25.40 3.91
CA ILE A 40 2.09 -25.66 2.68
C ILE A 40 1.72 -24.84 1.45
N ASN A 41 0.65 -24.06 1.41
CA ASN A 41 0.48 -23.10 0.32
C ASN A 41 0.01 -21.77 0.89
N GLY A 42 0.82 -20.71 0.70
CA GLY A 42 0.59 -19.34 1.16
C GLY A 42 -0.64 -18.65 0.55
N LEU A 43 -1.72 -19.38 0.31
CA LEU A 43 -3.04 -18.87 0.00
C LEU A 43 -3.71 -18.50 1.33
N THR A 44 -3.47 -17.27 1.76
CA THR A 44 -4.21 -16.67 2.87
C THR A 44 -5.68 -16.55 2.48
N LEU A 45 -6.57 -17.18 3.25
CA LEU A 45 -7.99 -16.81 3.30
C LEU A 45 -8.12 -15.31 3.57
N PRO A 46 -9.20 -14.66 3.11
CA PRO A 46 -9.39 -13.24 3.33
C PRO A 46 -9.56 -13.01 4.83
N ARG A 47 -8.66 -12.18 5.39
CA ARG A 47 -8.80 -11.52 6.69
C ARG A 47 -8.36 -12.29 7.94
N LEU A 48 -7.08 -12.69 7.99
CA LEU A 48 -6.33 -12.76 9.25
C LEU A 48 -4.92 -12.21 9.02
N GLN A 49 -4.67 -10.98 9.48
CA GLN A 49 -3.35 -10.35 9.43
C GLN A 49 -2.56 -10.71 10.69
N ASN A 50 -1.37 -11.28 10.48
CA ASN A 50 -0.36 -11.50 11.51
C ASN A 50 0.25 -10.14 11.95
N PRO A 51 0.34 -9.79 13.25
CA PRO A 51 0.79 -8.47 13.70
C PRO A 51 2.25 -8.11 13.38
N GLN A 52 3.05 -9.05 12.86
CA GLN A 52 4.51 -8.91 12.75
C GLN A 52 5.05 -8.66 11.34
N ARG A 53 4.19 -8.37 10.34
CA ARG A 53 4.67 -7.83 9.06
C ARG A 53 4.18 -6.40 8.92
N PRO A 54 5.07 -5.41 8.63
CA PRO A 54 4.59 -4.15 8.11
C PRO A 54 3.90 -4.46 6.78
N SER A 55 2.57 -4.47 6.83
CA SER A 55 1.73 -4.54 5.65
C SER A 55 2.21 -3.46 4.69
N ARG A 56 2.74 -3.89 3.53
CA ARG A 56 2.96 -3.01 2.39
C ARG A 56 1.66 -2.22 2.23
N PRO A 57 1.68 -0.88 2.29
CA PRO A 57 0.45 -0.11 2.25
C PRO A 57 -0.30 -0.51 0.99
N PRO A 58 -1.64 -0.72 1.07
CA PRO A 58 -2.43 -0.99 -0.11
C PRO A 58 -2.13 0.11 -1.10
N HIS A 59 -1.68 -0.29 -2.29
CA HIS A 59 -1.50 0.63 -3.40
C HIS A 59 -2.85 1.30 -3.62
N ILE A 60 -2.97 2.54 -3.16
CA ILE A 60 -4.11 3.41 -3.44
C ILE A 60 -4.23 3.35 -4.94
N HIS A 61 -5.39 2.87 -5.42
CA HIS A 61 -5.69 2.62 -6.82
C HIS A 61 -4.94 3.61 -7.69
N SER A 62 -3.91 3.11 -8.36
CA SER A 62 -3.19 3.85 -9.36
C SER A 62 -4.19 4.14 -10.46
N THR A 63 -4.88 5.27 -10.37
CA THR A 63 -5.27 6.01 -11.57
C THR A 63 -4.02 6.02 -12.41
N THR A 64 -4.08 5.37 -13.56
CA THR A 64 -2.93 5.04 -14.40
C THR A 64 -2.20 6.33 -14.76
N LEU A 65 -1.30 6.74 -13.88
CA LEU A 65 -0.31 7.75 -14.16
C LEU A 65 0.43 7.21 -15.39
N PRO A 66 0.71 8.05 -16.40
CA PRO A 66 1.59 7.64 -17.46
C PRO A 66 2.86 7.08 -16.79
N LEU A 67 3.24 5.85 -17.17
CA LEU A 67 4.32 5.05 -16.55
C LEU A 67 5.62 5.83 -16.31
N GLN A 68 5.79 6.95 -17.01
CA GLN A 68 6.87 7.92 -16.89
C GLN A 68 7.02 8.54 -15.48
N LEU A 69 5.97 8.57 -14.64
CA LEU A 69 6.02 9.16 -13.30
C LEU A 69 6.37 8.16 -12.17
N GLN A 70 6.85 6.96 -12.52
CA GLN A 70 7.47 6.03 -11.54
C GLN A 70 8.93 6.39 -11.23
N LYS A 71 9.58 7.20 -12.07
CA LYS A 71 10.88 7.82 -11.72
C LYS A 71 10.65 8.83 -10.60
N GLY A 72 11.59 8.89 -9.65
CA GLY A 72 11.52 9.76 -8.48
C GLY A 72 11.05 11.18 -8.84
N LEU A 73 9.90 11.57 -8.29
CA LEU A 73 9.23 12.84 -8.55
C LEU A 73 10.14 14.06 -8.28
N SER A 74 11.16 13.87 -7.44
CA SER A 74 12.22 14.82 -7.14
C SER A 74 13.07 15.22 -8.36
N THR A 75 13.22 14.37 -9.38
CA THR A 75 14.17 14.59 -10.50
C THR A 75 13.48 14.82 -11.83
N TYR A 76 12.17 14.58 -11.92
CA TYR A 76 11.45 14.70 -13.18
C TYR A 76 11.22 16.17 -13.58
N THR A 77 11.45 16.50 -14.85
CA THR A 77 11.43 17.89 -15.36
C THR A 77 10.29 18.18 -16.34
N PHE A 78 9.38 17.22 -16.60
CA PHE A 78 8.18 17.38 -17.44
C PHE A 78 8.42 17.90 -18.88
N LYS A 79 9.67 17.93 -19.35
CA LYS A 79 10.05 18.45 -20.68
C LYS A 79 9.41 17.67 -21.83
N ASP A 80 9.12 16.40 -21.61
CA ASP A 80 8.57 15.48 -22.60
C ASP A 80 7.10 15.77 -22.91
N ILE A 81 6.41 16.52 -22.05
CA ILE A 81 4.98 16.83 -22.19
C ILE A 81 4.85 18.19 -22.89
N SER A 82 4.15 18.19 -24.01
CA SER A 82 3.83 19.41 -24.78
C SER A 82 2.32 19.69 -24.89
N SER A 83 1.48 18.77 -24.41
CA SER A 83 0.02 18.96 -24.39
C SER A 83 -0.40 19.64 -23.08
N LEU A 84 -1.08 20.78 -23.19
CA LEU A 84 -1.61 21.50 -22.03
C LEU A 84 -2.60 20.64 -21.23
N SER A 85 -3.48 19.90 -21.92
CA SER A 85 -4.46 19.02 -21.26
C SER A 85 -3.81 17.98 -20.33
N LEU A 86 -2.72 17.35 -20.77
CA LEU A 86 -1.96 16.40 -19.98
C LEU A 86 -1.26 17.09 -18.79
N LEU A 87 -0.73 18.30 -18.98
CA LEU A 87 -0.12 19.06 -17.89
C LEU A 87 -1.15 19.40 -16.80
N THR A 88 -2.37 19.80 -17.19
CA THR A 88 -3.47 20.08 -16.26
C THR A 88 -3.93 18.83 -15.50
N GLU A 89 -4.00 17.69 -16.17
CA GLU A 89 -4.35 16.40 -15.53
C GLU A 89 -3.28 16.01 -14.49
N VAL A 90 -2.01 16.05 -14.88
CA VAL A 90 -0.87 15.76 -13.99
C VAL A 90 -0.85 16.72 -12.80
N HIS A 91 -1.14 18.01 -13.04
CA HIS A 91 -1.23 19.03 -12.00
C HIS A 91 -2.31 18.67 -10.98
N SER A 92 -3.52 18.38 -11.47
CA SER A 92 -4.66 18.02 -10.62
C SER A 92 -4.36 16.79 -9.76
N HIS A 93 -3.72 15.77 -10.34
CA HIS A 93 -3.31 14.58 -9.62
C HIS A 93 -2.25 14.88 -8.55
N LEU A 94 -1.18 15.63 -8.87
CA LEU A 94 -0.14 16.00 -7.91
C LEU A 94 -0.69 16.88 -6.78
N PHE A 95 -1.64 17.76 -7.09
CA PHE A 95 -2.32 18.59 -6.12
C PHE A 95 -3.16 17.76 -5.14
N LEU A 96 -3.95 16.80 -5.64
CA LEU A 96 -4.69 15.86 -4.80
C LEU A 96 -3.75 15.05 -3.89
N LYS A 97 -2.61 14.59 -4.44
CA LYS A 97 -1.59 13.89 -3.67
C LYS A 97 -1.03 14.77 -2.54
N LEU A 98 -0.74 16.04 -2.82
CA LEU A 98 -0.26 16.99 -1.81
C LEU A 98 -1.28 17.19 -0.69
N GLN A 99 -2.56 17.38 -1.03
CA GLN A 99 -3.65 17.50 -0.05
C GLN A 99 -3.78 16.25 0.83
N LEU A 100 -3.66 15.07 0.23
CA LEU A 100 -3.68 13.80 0.96
C LEU A 100 -2.50 13.71 1.93
N LEU A 101 -1.29 14.03 1.49
CA LEU A 101 -0.10 14.04 2.34
C LEU A 101 -0.27 14.98 3.53
N ASP A 102 -0.79 16.19 3.31
CA ASP A 102 -1.06 17.14 4.39
C ASP A 102 -2.06 16.60 5.42
N ARG A 103 -3.14 15.96 4.97
CA ARG A 103 -4.13 15.33 5.86
C ARG A 103 -3.53 14.19 6.67
N VAL A 104 -2.76 13.31 6.01
CA VAL A 104 -2.11 12.16 6.66
C VAL A 104 -1.07 12.61 7.68
N ILE A 105 -0.24 13.61 7.34
CA ILE A 105 0.76 14.16 8.28
C ILE A 105 0.06 14.74 9.51
N ARG A 106 -1.00 15.54 9.33
CA ARG A 106 -1.78 16.08 10.47
C ARG A 106 -2.40 14.98 11.32
N ALA A 107 -3.06 14.02 10.70
CA ALA A 107 -3.68 12.89 11.39
C ALA A 107 -2.63 12.09 12.17
N ARG A 108 -1.44 11.87 11.60
CA ARG A 108 -0.36 11.12 12.23
C ARG A 108 0.26 11.89 13.39
N LYS A 109 0.46 13.20 13.28
CA LYS A 109 0.92 14.05 14.39
C LYS A 109 -0.09 14.01 15.55
N LEU A 110 -1.39 14.13 15.24
CA LEU A 110 -2.45 14.03 16.24
C LEU A 110 -2.47 12.65 16.92
N HIS A 111 -2.37 11.58 16.12
CA HIS A 111 -2.29 10.22 16.64
C HIS A 111 -1.06 10.03 17.54
N ASN A 112 0.10 10.55 17.12
CA ASN A 112 1.31 10.48 17.93
C ASN A 112 1.15 11.19 19.28
N SER A 113 0.54 12.38 19.28
CA SER A 113 0.34 13.18 20.50
C SER A 113 -0.65 12.60 21.52
N ARG A 114 -1.57 11.73 21.09
CA ARG A 114 -2.67 11.23 21.94
C ARG A 114 -2.52 9.77 22.36
N PHE A 115 -1.87 8.96 21.54
CA PHE A 115 -1.89 7.50 21.71
C PHE A 115 -0.57 6.91 22.24
N TYR A 116 0.50 7.71 22.35
CA TYR A 116 1.78 7.22 22.85
C TYR A 116 2.12 7.91 24.17
N ALA A 117 2.35 7.09 25.20
CA ALA A 117 2.96 7.51 26.45
C ALA A 117 4.45 7.85 26.22
N TRP A 118 5.01 8.66 27.11
CA TRP A 118 6.35 9.25 27.07
C TRP A 118 7.45 8.43 26.36
N ASP A 119 8.23 9.15 25.54
CA ASP A 119 9.54 8.84 24.93
C ASP A 119 9.73 7.55 24.10
N MET A 120 8.71 6.71 23.98
CA MET A 120 8.76 5.50 23.16
C MET A 120 8.35 5.80 21.72
N ASP A 121 9.27 6.35 20.92
CA ASP A 121 9.07 6.56 19.48
C ASP A 121 9.32 5.26 18.70
N TYR A 122 8.24 4.54 18.36
CA TYR A 122 8.30 3.30 17.56
C TYR A 122 8.55 3.59 16.05
N GLY A 123 9.41 4.55 15.75
CA GLY A 123 9.73 4.99 14.38
C GLY A 123 8.70 5.95 13.78
N HIS A 124 7.86 6.59 14.59
CA HIS A 124 6.89 7.59 14.15
C HIS A 124 7.58 8.83 13.64
N ALA A 125 8.65 9.31 14.28
CA ALA A 125 9.41 10.45 13.78
C ALA A 125 10.00 10.15 12.40
N LYS A 126 10.67 9.01 12.24
CA LYS A 126 11.23 8.57 10.95
C LYS A 126 10.17 8.48 9.85
N TYR A 127 8.98 7.95 10.17
CA TYR A 127 7.90 7.88 9.20
C TYR A 127 7.32 9.26 8.86
N LEU A 128 7.18 10.15 9.86
CA LEU A 128 6.79 11.54 9.63
C LEU A 128 7.78 12.28 8.74
N ASP A 129 9.08 12.08 8.94
CA ASP A 129 10.13 12.67 8.09
C ASP A 129 10.05 12.16 6.66
N TYR A 130 9.79 10.86 6.48
CA TYR A 130 9.52 10.29 5.15
C TYR A 130 8.29 10.95 4.49
N LEU A 131 7.18 11.11 5.22
CA LEU A 131 5.99 11.79 4.70
C LEU A 131 6.29 13.26 4.34
N GLN A 132 7.07 13.96 5.17
CA GLN A 132 7.50 15.33 4.89
C GLN A 132 8.40 15.40 3.66
N GLY A 133 9.35 14.46 3.49
CA GLY A 133 10.19 14.39 2.29
C GLY A 133 9.38 14.17 1.02
N MET A 134 8.36 13.30 1.07
CA MET A 134 7.42 13.13 -0.05
C MET A 134 6.61 14.39 -0.34
N ARG A 135 6.16 15.11 0.70
CA ARG A 135 5.46 16.39 0.56
C ARG A 135 6.33 17.42 -0.15
N SER A 136 7.55 17.65 0.34
CA SER A 136 8.49 18.61 -0.26
C SER A 136 8.83 18.23 -1.71
N SER A 137 9.03 16.94 -1.99
CA SER A 137 9.26 16.47 -3.36
C SER A 137 8.06 16.71 -4.28
N THR A 138 6.84 16.61 -3.76
CA THR A 138 5.60 16.84 -4.52
C THR A 138 5.41 18.32 -4.82
N VAL A 139 5.69 19.22 -3.85
CA VAL A 139 5.67 20.67 -4.05
C VAL A 139 6.69 21.09 -5.13
N ALA A 140 7.93 20.64 -5.02
CA ALA A 140 8.97 20.95 -6.01
C ALA A 140 8.61 20.43 -7.43
N ALA A 141 7.87 19.33 -7.52
CA ALA A 141 7.37 18.85 -8.81
C ALA A 141 6.22 19.69 -9.37
N LEU A 142 5.29 20.15 -8.53
CA LEU A 142 4.25 21.10 -8.93
C LEU A 142 4.85 22.40 -9.47
N GLU A 143 5.82 23.00 -8.78
CA GLU A 143 6.48 24.23 -9.25
C GLU A 143 7.17 24.06 -10.62
N ARG A 144 7.75 22.88 -10.87
CA ARG A 144 8.35 22.56 -12.18
C ARG A 144 7.29 22.36 -13.26
N LEU A 145 6.18 21.73 -12.92
CA LEU A 145 5.06 21.52 -13.82
C LEU A 145 4.38 22.85 -14.20
N GLU A 146 4.22 23.76 -13.25
CA GLU A 146 3.69 25.11 -13.48
C GLU A 146 4.59 25.89 -14.44
N ARG A 147 5.92 25.87 -14.20
CA ARG A 147 6.89 26.48 -15.13
C ARG A 147 6.77 25.89 -16.54
N ARG A 148 6.65 24.57 -16.65
CA ARG A 148 6.47 23.89 -17.95
C ARG A 148 5.16 24.28 -18.63
N SER A 149 4.09 24.42 -17.87
CA SER A 149 2.78 24.83 -18.39
C SER A 149 2.84 26.23 -18.98
N ALA A 150 3.52 27.18 -18.29
CA ALA A 150 3.75 28.52 -18.82
C ALA A 150 4.58 28.51 -20.12
N GLU A 151 5.60 27.67 -20.22
CA GLU A 151 6.39 27.52 -21.45
C GLU A 151 5.56 27.03 -22.64
N VAL A 152 4.66 26.08 -22.41
CA VAL A 152 3.78 25.53 -23.46
C VAL A 152 2.79 26.58 -23.92
N VAL A 153 2.11 27.26 -23.00
CA VAL A 153 1.17 28.34 -23.32
C VAL A 153 1.86 29.46 -24.10
N TYR A 154 3.05 29.88 -23.66
CA TYR A 154 3.81 30.91 -24.37
C TYR A 154 4.18 30.51 -25.80
N LYS A 155 4.52 29.24 -26.05
CA LYS A 155 4.80 28.74 -27.40
C LYS A 155 3.56 28.73 -28.27
N ASP A 156 2.43 28.30 -27.73
CA ASP A 156 1.16 28.26 -28.44
C ASP A 156 0.70 29.68 -28.80
N GLU A 157 0.80 30.65 -27.89
CA GLU A 157 0.44 32.05 -28.13
C GLU A 157 1.36 32.74 -29.16
N LYS A 158 2.66 32.46 -29.13
CA LYS A 158 3.63 33.04 -30.07
C LYS A 158 3.41 32.61 -31.52
N TRP A 159 2.69 31.51 -31.75
CA TRP A 159 2.30 31.09 -33.11
C TRP A 159 1.18 31.93 -33.71
N TRP A 160 0.46 32.73 -32.91
CA TRP A 160 -0.65 33.59 -33.37
C TRP A 160 -0.23 35.05 -33.63
N GLY A 161 1.04 35.40 -33.48
CA GLY A 161 1.60 36.72 -33.78
C GLY A 161 2.58 36.68 -34.95
#